data_AF-A0AAP4VKN0-F1
#
_entry.id   AF-A0AAP4VKN0-F1
#
_cell.length_a   1.000
_cell.length_b   1.000
_cell.length_c   1.000
_cell.angle_alpha   90.00
_cell.angle_beta   90.00
_cell.angle_gamma   90.00
#
_symmetry.space_group_name_H-M   'P 1'
#
loop_
_entity.id
_entity.type
_entity.pdbx_description
1 polymer ?
#
loop_
_entity_poly.entity_id
_entity_poly.type
_entity_poly.pdbx_seq_one_letter_code
_entity_poly.pdbx_strand_id
1 'polypeptide(L)'
;MSGVSAFSNEISLYDDEDEGLRIECSEKFVERIKRGLASGGLQSSAMRTQIAGTSNIHDWVEFDVLNGDFEAMKLAVIACLQQAGVTIKEESFSSPGEKHVRLDLTNVSVFDK
;
A
#
# COMPACT_ATOMS: atom_id res chain seq x y z
N MET A 1 -23.70 -16.31 -12.62
CA MET A 1 -22.24 -16.33 -12.85
C MET A 1 -21.57 -15.97 -11.54
N SER A 2 -21.02 -16.97 -10.86
CA SER A 2 -20.30 -16.78 -9.59
C SER A 2 -18.94 -16.20 -9.95
N GLY A 3 -18.81 -14.87 -9.89
CA GLY A 3 -17.56 -14.19 -10.18
C GLY A 3 -16.48 -14.74 -9.26
N VAL A 4 -15.45 -15.35 -9.85
CA VAL A 4 -14.24 -15.73 -9.15
C VAL A 4 -13.73 -14.48 -8.44
N SER A 5 -13.55 -14.56 -7.12
CA SER A 5 -12.88 -13.52 -6.34
C SER A 5 -11.54 -13.27 -7.05
N ALA A 6 -11.39 -12.12 -7.69
CA ALA A 6 -10.11 -11.75 -8.28
C ALA A 6 -9.10 -11.77 -7.14
N PHE A 7 -8.04 -12.57 -7.27
CA PHE A 7 -6.90 -12.48 -6.38
C PHE A 7 -6.20 -11.15 -6.69
N SER A 8 -6.73 -10.06 -6.14
CA SER A 8 -6.25 -8.69 -6.33
C SER A 8 -5.06 -8.46 -5.42
N ASN A 9 -4.04 -7.76 -5.94
CA ASN A 9 -3.01 -7.22 -5.06
C ASN A 9 -3.65 -6.23 -4.10
N GLU A 10 -3.04 -6.07 -2.93
CA GLU A 10 -3.49 -5.10 -1.94
C GLU A 10 -2.29 -4.27 -1.47
N ILE A 11 -2.58 -3.03 -1.07
CA ILE A 11 -1.64 -2.13 -0.40
C ILE A 11 -2.31 -1.69 0.89
N SER A 12 -1.64 -1.90 2.02
CA SER A 12 -2.13 -1.49 3.33
C SER A 12 -1.39 -0.24 3.80
N LEU A 13 -2.15 0.71 4.33
CA LEU A 13 -1.69 2.00 4.83
C LEU A 13 -2.08 2.13 6.30
N TYR A 14 -1.12 2.51 7.15
CA TYR A 14 -1.34 2.62 8.60
C TYR A 14 -0.93 4.00 9.13
N ASP A 15 -1.63 4.45 10.16
CA ASP A 15 -1.30 5.56 11.06
C ASP A 15 -1.55 5.06 12.48
N ASP A 16 -0.48 4.59 13.12
CA ASP A 16 -0.50 4.05 14.48
C ASP A 16 0.21 5.04 15.42
N GLU A 17 -0.35 5.28 16.60
CA GLU A 17 0.21 6.25 17.56
C GLU A 17 1.63 5.89 18.05
N ASP A 18 1.96 4.60 18.16
CA ASP A 18 3.25 4.11 18.65
C ASP A 18 4.25 3.86 17.50
N GLU A 19 3.77 3.41 16.34
CA GLU A 19 4.62 3.01 15.21
C GLU A 19 4.72 4.05 14.08
N GLY A 20 3.78 5.01 14.02
CA GLY A 20 3.72 6.08 13.02
C GLY A 20 3.09 5.66 11.69
N LEU A 21 3.43 6.40 10.63
CA LEU A 21 2.90 6.17 9.28
C LEU A 21 3.65 5.04 8.57
N ARG A 22 2.92 4.04 8.08
CA ARG A 22 3.51 2.84 7.46
C ARG A 22 2.76 2.40 6.23
N ILE A 23 3.50 1.83 5.29
CA ILE A 23 2.95 1.19 4.09
C ILE A 23 3.44 -0.24 4.02
N GLU A 24 2.52 -1.16 3.77
CA GLU A 24 2.78 -2.55 3.45
C GLU A 24 2.27 -2.86 2.04
N CYS A 25 3.12 -3.47 1.21
CA CYS A 25 2.76 -3.78 -0.17
C CYS A 25 3.65 -4.89 -0.74
N SER A 26 3.28 -5.43 -1.91
CA SER A 26 4.20 -6.24 -2.71
C SER A 26 5.42 -5.42 -3.15
N GLU A 27 6.61 -6.03 -3.10
CA GLU A 27 7.88 -5.42 -3.54
C GLU A 27 7.77 -4.73 -4.92
N LYS A 28 6.97 -5.28 -5.84
CA LYS A 28 6.77 -4.74 -7.19
C LYS A 28 6.23 -3.30 -7.23
N PHE A 29 5.57 -2.85 -6.16
CA PHE A 29 5.01 -1.50 -6.08
C PHE A 29 5.91 -0.49 -5.36
N VAL A 30 6.94 -0.94 -4.65
CA VAL A 30 7.67 -0.07 -3.71
C VAL A 30 8.29 1.13 -4.41
N GLU A 31 9.06 0.90 -5.47
CA GLU A 31 9.72 1.99 -6.20
C GLU A 31 8.72 2.96 -6.84
N ARG A 32 7.51 2.49 -7.17
CA ARG A 32 6.45 3.36 -7.69
C ARG A 32 5.86 4.20 -6.56
N ILE A 33 5.51 3.57 -5.44
CA ILE A 33 4.92 4.24 -4.28
C ILE A 33 5.91 5.27 -3.73
N LYS A 34 7.18 4.91 -3.53
CA LYS A 34 8.21 5.83 -3.03
C LYS A 34 8.39 7.05 -3.92
N ARG A 35 8.36 6.87 -5.25
CA ARG A 35 8.37 8.01 -6.20
C ARG A 35 7.11 8.86 -6.10
N GLY A 36 5.94 8.24 -5.90
CA GLY A 36 4.67 8.94 -5.66
C GLY A 36 4.72 9.80 -4.40
N LEU A 37 5.17 9.22 -3.29
CA LEU A 37 5.38 9.90 -2.02
C LEU A 37 6.35 11.09 -2.18
N ALA A 38 7.51 10.87 -2.79
CA ALA A 38 8.49 11.93 -3.01
C ALA A 38 7.96 13.08 -3.88
N SER A 39 7.15 12.76 -4.89
CA SER A 39 6.48 13.77 -5.73
C SER A 39 5.44 14.60 -4.95
N GLY A 40 4.87 14.01 -3.91
CA GLY A 40 4.00 14.69 -2.93
C GLY A 40 4.75 15.38 -1.79
N GLY A 41 6.10 15.39 -1.80
CA GLY A 41 6.91 16.00 -0.75
C GLY A 41 7.09 15.13 0.51
N LEU A 42 6.66 13.87 0.48
CA LEU A 42 6.80 12.90 1.57
C LEU A 42 8.10 12.11 1.41
N GLN A 43 8.71 11.73 2.52
CA GLN A 43 9.89 10.88 2.53
C GLN A 43 9.52 9.45 2.93
N SER A 44 10.35 8.46 2.59
CA SER A 44 10.15 7.08 3.02
C SER A 44 11.44 6.50 3.55
N SER A 45 11.35 5.63 4.55
CA SER A 45 12.50 4.92 5.11
C SER A 45 12.99 3.81 4.16
N ALA A 46 14.10 3.17 4.51
CA ALA A 46 14.52 1.94 3.86
C ALA A 46 13.47 0.82 4.07
N MET A 47 13.42 -0.17 3.18
CA MET A 47 12.56 -1.35 3.41
C MET A 47 12.97 -2.03 4.72
N ARG A 48 12.01 -2.23 5.64
CA ARG A 48 12.25 -2.79 6.98
C ARG A 48 12.35 -4.31 6.95
N THR A 49 11.31 -4.96 6.40
CA THR A 49 11.06 -6.39 6.67
C THR A 49 10.42 -7.04 5.45
N GLN A 50 10.96 -8.18 5.03
CA GLN A 50 10.25 -9.12 4.18
C GLN A 50 9.25 -9.87 5.06
N ILE A 51 7.96 -9.56 4.91
CA ILE A 51 6.90 -10.30 5.59
C ILE A 51 6.75 -11.60 4.81
N ALA A 52 7.04 -12.74 5.46
CA ALA A 52 6.96 -14.05 4.83
C ALA A 52 5.51 -14.33 4.41
N GLY A 53 5.20 -14.06 3.15
CA GLY A 53 3.94 -14.43 2.51
C GLY A 53 3.96 -15.90 2.08
N THR A 54 2.80 -16.40 1.63
CA THR A 54 2.78 -17.68 0.92
C THR A 54 3.66 -17.57 -0.33
N SER A 55 4.63 -18.47 -0.46
CA SER A 55 5.76 -18.44 -1.42
C SER A 55 5.41 -18.32 -2.91
N ASN A 56 4.12 -18.25 -3.25
CA ASN A 56 3.60 -18.41 -4.60
C ASN A 56 3.05 -17.10 -5.18
N ILE A 57 3.11 -16.01 -4.43
CA ILE A 57 2.43 -14.76 -4.74
C ILE A 57 3.46 -13.65 -4.97
N HIS A 58 3.90 -12.94 -3.93
CA HIS A 58 5.04 -12.00 -3.95
C HIS A 58 5.55 -11.78 -2.53
N ASP A 59 6.81 -11.34 -2.41
CA ASP A 59 7.34 -10.86 -1.15
C ASP A 59 6.64 -9.56 -0.75
N TRP A 60 6.08 -9.56 0.46
CA TRP A 60 5.53 -8.37 1.09
C TRP A 60 6.64 -7.62 1.79
N VAL A 61 6.61 -6.30 1.66
CA VAL A 61 7.57 -5.42 2.30
C VAL A 61 6.86 -4.31 3.02
N GLU A 62 7.54 -3.84 4.06
CA GLU A 62 7.11 -2.76 4.93
C GLU A 62 8.12 -1.60 4.84
N PHE A 63 7.63 -0.36 4.83
CA PHE A 63 8.46 0.83 5.04
C PHE A 63 7.66 1.97 5.67
N ASP A 64 8.37 2.85 6.38
CA ASP A 64 7.79 4.01 7.06
C ASP A 64 7.68 5.19 6.12
N VAL A 65 6.68 6.05 6.34
CA VAL A 65 6.57 7.36 5.69
C VAL A 65 7.01 8.44 6.68
N LEU A 66 8.05 9.18 6.30
CA LEU A 66 8.68 10.19 7.12
C LEU A 66 8.13 11.56 6.73
N ASN A 67 7.67 12.31 7.74
CA ASN A 67 7.09 13.65 7.63
C ASN A 67 5.80 13.67 6.79
N GLY A 68 4.68 14.03 7.40
CA GLY A 68 3.38 14.11 6.74
C GLY A 68 2.27 13.66 7.67
N ASP A 69 1.06 13.54 7.12
CA ASP A 69 -0.08 12.93 7.79
C ASP A 69 -0.64 11.78 6.93
N PHE A 70 -1.52 10.99 7.55
CA PHE A 70 -2.13 9.83 6.91
C PHE A 70 -2.86 10.14 5.61
N GLU A 71 -3.56 11.28 5.54
CA GLU A 71 -4.33 11.66 4.36
C GLU A 71 -3.41 12.06 3.21
N ALA A 72 -2.33 12.80 3.49
CA ALA A 72 -1.32 13.12 2.50
C ALA A 72 -0.66 11.86 1.93
N MET A 73 -0.31 10.89 2.79
CA MET A 73 0.22 9.59 2.38
C MET A 73 -0.78 8.84 1.48
N LYS A 74 -2.03 8.70 1.93
CA LYS A 74 -3.09 8.00 1.18
C LYS A 74 -3.32 8.61 -0.20
N LEU A 75 -3.43 9.94 -0.27
CA LEU A 75 -3.64 10.66 -1.53
C LEU A 75 -2.46 10.47 -2.49
N ALA A 76 -1.22 10.52 -1.99
CA ALA A 76 -0.03 10.30 -2.82
C ALA A 76 0.02 8.87 -3.39
N VAL A 77 -0.33 7.87 -2.58
CA VAL A 77 -0.39 6.46 -3.01
C VAL A 77 -1.50 6.27 -4.06
N ILE A 78 -2.72 6.73 -3.79
CA ILE A 78 -3.85 6.61 -4.72
C ILE A 78 -3.54 7.30 -6.05
N ALA A 79 -3.00 8.52 -6.01
CA ALA A 79 -2.66 9.27 -7.22
C ALA A 79 -1.62 8.52 -8.07
N CYS A 80 -0.58 7.94 -7.46
CA CYS A 80 0.46 7.23 -8.21
C CYS A 80 -0.06 5.92 -8.85
N LEU A 81 -0.99 5.24 -8.19
CA LEU A 81 -1.63 4.02 -8.69
C LEU A 81 -2.62 4.34 -9.82
N GLN A 82 -3.43 5.39 -9.68
CA GLN A 82 -4.36 5.83 -10.71
C GLN A 82 -3.63 6.33 -11.97
N GLN A 83 -2.52 7.04 -11.82
CA GLN A 83 -1.64 7.42 -12.95
C GLN A 83 -1.08 6.20 -13.71
N ALA A 84 -1.00 5.04 -13.03
CA ALA A 84 -0.58 3.78 -13.63
C ALA A 84 -1.73 3.01 -14.31
N GLY A 85 -2.97 3.53 -14.26
CA GLY A 85 -4.15 2.83 -14.76
C GLY A 85 -4.64 1.71 -13.83
N VAL A 86 -4.26 1.74 -12.54
CA VAL A 86 -4.74 0.76 -11.56
C VAL A 86 -6.10 1.20 -11.02
N THR A 87 -7.07 0.27 -11.02
CA THR A 87 -8.39 0.46 -10.44
C THR A 87 -8.37 0.01 -8.99
N ILE A 88 -8.75 0.92 -8.08
CA ILE A 88 -8.63 0.73 -6.64
C ILE A 88 -10.01 0.66 -6.02
N LYS A 89 -10.22 -0.28 -5.10
CA LYS A 89 -11.32 -0.27 -4.14
C LYS A 89 -10.73 -0.06 -2.75
N GLU A 90 -11.23 0.95 -2.04
CA GLU A 90 -10.76 1.31 -0.69
C GLU A 90 -11.63 0.62 0.37
N GLU A 91 -10.98 0.07 1.40
CA GLU A 91 -11.59 -0.41 2.63
C GLU A 91 -10.92 0.26 3.83
N SER A 92 -11.69 0.96 4.66
CA SER A 92 -11.18 1.66 5.83
C SER A 92 -11.52 0.91 7.11
N PHE A 93 -10.53 0.78 7.99
CA PHE A 93 -10.63 0.20 9.31
C PHE A 93 -10.18 1.26 10.32
N SER A 94 -10.95 1.44 11.38
CA SER A 94 -10.63 2.43 12.42
C SER A 94 -10.75 1.78 13.78
N SER A 95 -9.68 1.88 14.56
CA SER A 95 -9.64 1.52 15.96
C SER A 95 -9.14 2.74 16.76
N PRO A 96 -9.39 2.84 18.08
CA PRO A 96 -8.84 3.94 18.87
C PRO A 96 -7.30 3.95 18.78
N GLY A 97 -6.73 5.08 18.32
CA GLY A 97 -5.28 5.24 18.16
C GLY A 97 -4.70 4.69 16.84
N GLU A 98 -5.54 4.15 15.95
CA GLU A 98 -5.07 3.55 14.69
C GLU A 98 -6.01 3.88 13.53
N LYS A 99 -5.43 4.32 12.41
CA LYS A 99 -6.11 4.30 11.10
C LYS A 99 -5.46 3.26 10.23
N HIS A 100 -6.29 2.47 9.58
CA HIS A 100 -5.84 1.51 8.60
C HIS A 100 -6.72 1.61 7.35
N VAL A 101 -6.08 1.70 6.19
CA VAL A 101 -6.75 1.64 4.89
C VAL A 101 -6.12 0.53 4.06
N ARG A 102 -6.96 -0.36 3.53
CA ARG A 102 -6.58 -1.34 2.51
C ARG A 102 -7.05 -0.85 1.14
N LEU A 103 -6.14 -0.88 0.18
CA LEU A 103 -6.39 -0.56 -1.22
C LEU A 103 -6.35 -1.85 -2.05
N ASP A 104 -7.51 -2.38 -2.42
CA ASP A 104 -7.63 -3.53 -3.32
C ASP A 104 -7.38 -3.09 -4.77
N LEU A 105 -6.37 -3.66 -5.42
CA LEU A 105 -5.99 -3.38 -6.80
C LEU A 105 -6.77 -4.32 -7.75
N THR A 106 -8.03 -3.97 -8.00
CA THR A 106 -9.03 -4.84 -8.65
C THR A 106 -8.70 -5.31 -10.07
N ASN A 107 -7.79 -4.63 -10.78
CA ASN A 107 -7.33 -5.01 -12.11
C ASN A 107 -5.86 -5.49 -12.14
N VAL A 108 -5.27 -5.76 -10.98
CA VAL A 108 -3.90 -6.26 -10.88
C VAL A 108 -3.89 -7.60 -10.16
N SER A 109 -3.43 -8.64 -10.85
CA SER A 109 -3.34 -9.97 -10.26
C SER A 109 -2.20 -10.03 -9.25
N VAL A 110 -2.39 -10.83 -8.21
CA VAL A 110 -1.30 -11.24 -7.33
C VAL A 110 -0.33 -12.22 -7.98
N PHE A 111 -0.64 -12.74 -9.17
CA PHE A 111 0.24 -13.63 -9.93
C PHE A 111 1.01 -12.93 -11.05
N ASP A 112 0.71 -11.65 -11.32
CA ASP A 112 1.42 -10.87 -12.34
C ASP A 112 2.83 -10.54 -11.82
N LYS A 113 3.84 -11.20 -12.38
CA LYS A 113 5.27 -11.04 -12.08
C LYS A 113 5.87 -9.79 -12.71
#